data_AF-A0A3D3ZHZ2-F1
#
_entry.id   AF-A0A3D3ZHZ2-F1
#
_cell.length_a   1.000
_cell.length_b   1.000
_cell.length_c   1.000
_cell.angle_alpha   90.00
_cell.angle_beta   90.00
_cell.angle_gamma   90.00
#
_symmetry.space_group_name_H-M   'P 1'
#
loop_
_entity.id
_entity.type
_entity.pdbx_description
1 polymer ?
#
loop_
_entity_poly.entity_id
_entity_poly.type
_entity_poly.pdbx_seq_one_letter_code
_entity_poly.pdbx_strand_id
1 'polypeptide(L)'
;IDVYLSLVQVAAQHNYCRPQLNESDIIHIVAGRHPVVEQAQAETPFIPNDTNLSNSEAQICIITGPNMAGKSTYLRQVALITLMAQIGSYVPAETASIGL
;
A
#
# COMPACT_ATOMS: atom_id res chain seq x y z
N ILE A 1 -7.66 -14.28 -18.36
CA ILE A 1 -8.54 -13.12 -18.68
C ILE A 1 -9.36 -12.75 -17.45
N ASP A 2 -10.08 -13.69 -16.84
CA ASP A 2 -10.96 -13.45 -15.67
C ASP A 2 -10.26 -12.74 -14.48
N VAL A 3 -9.11 -13.27 -14.02
CA VAL A 3 -8.35 -12.67 -12.90
C VAL A 3 -7.97 -11.20 -13.16
N TYR A 4 -7.50 -10.88 -14.37
CA TYR A 4 -7.12 -9.50 -14.71
C TYR A 4 -8.31 -8.55 -14.74
N LEU A 5 -9.48 -9.02 -15.23
CA LEU A 5 -10.70 -8.22 -15.21
C LEU A 5 -11.13 -7.94 -13.77
N SER A 6 -11.04 -8.93 -12.88
CA SER A 6 -11.34 -8.76 -11.45
C SER A 6 -10.41 -7.72 -10.80
N LEU A 7 -9.10 -7.78 -11.06
CA LEU A 7 -8.14 -6.80 -10.53
C LEU A 7 -8.42 -5.37 -11.04
N VAL A 8 -8.72 -5.22 -12.33
CA VAL A 8 -9.05 -3.91 -12.92
C VAL A 8 -10.36 -3.35 -12.35
N GLN A 9 -11.36 -4.20 -12.14
CA GLN A 9 -12.63 -3.78 -11.53
C GLN A 9 -12.41 -3.21 -10.13
N VAL A 10 -11.67 -3.91 -9.27
CA VAL A 10 -11.31 -3.42 -7.93
C VAL A 10 -10.55 -2.10 -8.01
N ALA A 11 -9.59 -2.01 -8.92
CA ALA A 11 -8.78 -0.80 -9.09
C ALA A 11 -9.62 0.42 -9.47
N ALA A 12 -10.55 0.26 -10.41
CA ALA A 12 -11.43 1.33 -10.87
C ALA A 12 -12.45 1.74 -9.79
N GLN A 13 -12.99 0.78 -9.03
CA GLN A 13 -13.97 1.07 -7.98
C GLN A 13 -13.38 1.83 -6.80
N HIS A 14 -12.12 1.58 -6.47
CA HIS A 14 -11.48 2.10 -5.27
C HIS A 14 -10.36 3.12 -5.53
N ASN A 15 -10.24 3.62 -6.76
CA ASN A 15 -9.24 4.61 -7.17
C ASN A 15 -7.82 4.16 -6.81
N TYR A 16 -7.44 2.97 -7.25
CA TYR A 16 -6.08 2.46 -7.08
C TYR A 16 -5.17 2.98 -8.19
N CYS A 17 -3.90 3.20 -7.87
CA CYS A 17 -2.90 3.64 -8.84
C CYS A 17 -2.11 2.46 -9.41
N ARG A 18 -1.57 2.65 -10.61
CA ARG A 18 -0.64 1.68 -11.20
C ARG A 18 0.72 1.82 -10.50
N PRO A 19 1.25 0.80 -9.83
CA PRO A 19 2.58 0.88 -9.23
C PRO A 19 3.67 0.87 -10.31
N GLN A 20 4.79 1.54 -10.03
CA GLN A 20 6.03 1.41 -10.79
C GLN A 20 6.89 0.31 -10.17
N LEU A 21 7.15 -0.76 -10.91
CA LEU A 21 8.10 -1.81 -10.50
C LEU A 21 9.47 -1.50 -11.09
N ASN A 22 10.54 -1.73 -10.32
CA ASN A 22 11.92 -1.52 -10.75
C ASN A 22 12.89 -2.48 -10.02
N GLU A 23 14.14 -2.51 -10.46
CA GLU A 23 15.21 -3.35 -9.91
C GLU A 23 15.96 -2.71 -8.72
N SER A 24 15.39 -1.66 -8.10
CA SER A 24 15.95 -1.07 -6.89
C SER A 24 15.47 -1.82 -5.64
N ASP A 25 15.94 -1.40 -4.47
CA ASP A 25 15.50 -1.90 -3.17
C ASP A 25 14.50 -0.96 -2.48
N ILE A 26 13.94 0.01 -3.21
CA ILE A 26 13.13 1.10 -2.67
C ILE A 26 11.66 0.69 -2.58
N ILE A 27 11.05 0.91 -1.42
CA ILE A 27 9.60 0.92 -1.24
C ILE A 27 9.18 2.35 -0.96
N HIS A 28 8.57 3.00 -1.94
CA HIS A 28 8.06 4.36 -1.84
C HIS A 28 6.56 4.38 -2.12
N ILE A 29 5.76 4.76 -1.13
CA ILE A 29 4.29 4.79 -1.20
C ILE A 29 3.83 6.18 -0.74
N VAL A 30 3.04 6.86 -1.57
CA VAL A 30 2.41 8.15 -1.23
C VAL A 30 0.93 7.94 -1.00
N ALA A 31 0.42 8.45 0.11
CA ALA A 31 -0.96 8.35 0.55
C ALA A 31 -1.51 6.90 0.48
N GLY A 32 -0.73 5.93 0.96
CA GLY A 32 -1.12 4.53 0.99
C GLY A 32 -2.30 4.29 1.94
N ARG A 33 -3.20 3.38 1.55
CA ARG A 33 -4.38 2.98 2.33
C ARG A 33 -4.40 1.47 2.51
N HIS A 34 -4.91 0.98 3.64
CA HIS A 34 -5.03 -0.46 3.85
C HIS A 34 -6.22 -1.01 3.04
N PRO A 35 -6.02 -1.95 2.09
CA PRO A 35 -7.03 -2.36 1.08
C PRO A 35 -8.30 -3.04 1.62
N VAL A 36 -8.37 -3.26 2.94
CA VAL A 36 -9.48 -3.97 3.61
C VAL A 36 -10.09 -3.06 4.66
N VAL A 37 -9.25 -2.43 5.49
CA VAL A 37 -9.71 -1.52 6.53
C VAL A 37 -10.39 -0.29 5.94
N GLU A 38 -9.90 0.25 4.82
CA GLU A 38 -10.54 1.40 4.17
C GLU A 38 -11.97 1.10 3.69
N GLN A 39 -12.26 -0.15 3.31
CA GLN A 39 -13.58 -0.58 2.84
C GLN A 39 -14.52 -0.94 4.01
N ALA A 40 -13.96 -1.37 5.14
CA ALA A 40 -14.73 -1.75 6.32
C ALA A 40 -15.23 -0.54 7.13
N GLN A 41 -14.56 0.61 7.02
CA GLN A 41 -14.92 1.84 7.73
C GLN A 41 -15.87 2.70 6.88
N ALA A 42 -17.16 2.33 6.87
CA ALA A 42 -18.17 3.03 6.06
C ALA A 42 -18.45 4.48 6.51
N GLU A 43 -18.25 4.78 7.79
CA GLU A 43 -18.64 6.06 8.40
C GLU A 43 -17.47 7.03 8.62
N THR A 44 -16.24 6.54 8.60
CA THR A 44 -15.03 7.35 8.88
C THR A 44 -14.01 7.21 7.76
N PRO A 45 -13.55 8.32 7.15
CA PRO A 45 -12.54 8.24 6.12
C PRO A 45 -11.23 7.67 6.68
N PHE A 46 -10.66 6.69 5.98
CA PHE A 46 -9.35 6.15 6.30
C PHE A 46 -8.28 7.22 6.10
N ILE A 47 -7.41 7.40 7.09
CA ILE A 47 -6.28 8.36 6.99
C ILE A 47 -5.11 7.66 6.29
N PRO A 48 -4.72 8.10 5.08
CA PRO A 48 -3.63 7.48 4.34
C PRO A 48 -2.27 7.78 4.98
N ASN A 49 -1.27 6.93 4.70
CA ASN A 49 0.09 7.07 5.22
C ASN A 49 1.12 6.91 4.12
N ASP A 50 2.18 7.72 4.19
CA ASP A 50 3.34 7.61 3.32
C ASP A 50 4.30 6.53 3.84
N THR A 51 5.13 5.99 2.97
CA THR A 51 6.19 5.04 3.32
C THR A 51 7.41 5.28 2.44
N ASN A 52 8.58 5.37 3.05
CA ASN A 52 9.87 5.36 2.36
C ASN A 52 10.81 4.39 3.08
N LEU A 53 11.22 3.33 2.39
CA LEU A 53 12.18 2.33 2.87
C LEU A 53 13.18 2.03 1.76
N SER A 54 14.45 1.89 2.14
CA SER A 54 15.56 1.49 1.26
C SER A 54 16.68 0.91 2.13
N ASN A 55 17.57 0.09 1.59
CA ASN A 55 18.70 -0.40 2.40
C ASN A 55 19.76 0.70 2.64
N SER A 56 19.76 1.77 1.85
CA SER A 56 20.75 2.85 1.95
C SER A 56 20.39 3.92 2.98
N GLU A 57 19.10 4.25 3.16
CA GLU A 57 18.67 5.37 4.01
C GLU A 57 17.80 4.91 5.17
N ALA A 58 16.79 4.08 4.91
CA ALA A 58 15.73 3.77 5.87
C ALA A 58 15.40 2.27 5.88
N GLN A 59 16.38 1.43 6.21
CA GLN A 59 16.20 -0.02 6.20
C GLN A 59 15.25 -0.50 7.31
N ILE A 60 15.25 0.20 8.45
CA ILE A 60 14.49 -0.17 9.64
C ILE A 60 13.63 1.02 10.08
N CYS A 61 12.32 0.80 10.20
CA CYS A 61 11.38 1.78 10.74
C CYS A 61 10.97 1.39 12.18
N ILE A 62 11.25 2.28 13.14
CA ILE A 62 10.82 2.10 14.54
C ILE A 62 9.53 2.88 14.75
N ILE A 63 8.42 2.18 14.96
CA ILE A 63 7.09 2.77 15.13
C ILE A 63 6.65 2.64 16.59
N THR A 64 6.45 3.77 17.26
CA THR A 64 6.01 3.83 18.66
C THR A 64 4.62 4.46 18.78
N GLY A 65 3.99 4.34 19.95
CA GLY A 65 2.68 4.92 20.25
C GLY A 65 1.72 3.94 20.93
N PRO A 66 0.59 4.43 21.49
CA PRO A 66 -0.33 3.62 22.27
C PRO A 66 -0.96 2.49 21.44
N ASN A 67 -1.42 1.42 22.10
CA ASN A 67 -2.17 0.36 21.43
C ASN A 67 -3.40 0.95 20.73
N MET A 68 -3.79 0.37 19.60
CA MET A 68 -4.90 0.83 18.72
C MET A 68 -4.64 2.14 17.94
N ALA A 69 -3.44 2.74 18.00
CA ALA A 69 -3.07 3.89 17.17
C ALA A 69 -2.79 3.57 15.68
N GLY A 70 -3.35 2.50 15.12
CA GLY A 70 -3.16 2.15 13.71
C GLY A 70 -1.80 1.58 13.32
N LYS A 71 -0.83 1.42 14.24
CA LYS A 71 0.52 0.89 13.94
C LYS A 71 0.51 -0.44 13.21
N SER A 72 -0.27 -1.42 13.67
CA SER A 72 -0.39 -2.73 13.02
C SER A 72 -1.09 -2.63 11.65
N THR A 73 -2.02 -1.68 11.50
CA THR A 73 -2.69 -1.40 10.22
C THR A 73 -1.70 -0.85 9.22
N TYR A 74 -0.86 0.12 9.61
CA TYR A 74 0.20 0.67 8.77
C TYR A 74 1.20 -0.41 8.32
N LEU A 75 1.71 -1.24 9.24
CA LEU A 75 2.67 -2.30 8.90
C LEU A 75 2.09 -3.30 7.89
N ARG A 76 0.83 -3.73 8.09
CA ARG A 76 0.14 -4.62 7.16
C ARG A 76 -0.16 -3.96 5.83
N GLN A 77 -0.51 -2.68 5.83
CA GLN A 77 -0.74 -1.89 4.62
C GLN A 77 0.51 -1.91 3.72
N VAL A 78 1.69 -1.60 4.26
CA VAL A 78 2.93 -1.60 3.47
C VAL A 78 3.16 -2.98 2.84
N ALA A 79 3.08 -4.05 3.65
CA ALA A 79 3.27 -5.41 3.17
C ALA A 79 2.25 -5.82 2.09
N LEU A 80 0.98 -5.46 2.26
CA LEU A 80 -0.09 -5.78 1.30
C LEU A 80 0.07 -4.98 0.00
N ILE A 81 0.44 -3.70 0.06
CA ILE A 81 0.69 -2.89 -1.14
C ILE A 81 1.84 -3.49 -1.96
N THR A 82 2.95 -3.86 -1.31
CA THR A 82 4.08 -4.53 -1.97
C THR A 82 3.65 -5.83 -2.62
N LEU A 83 2.93 -6.69 -1.89
CA LEU A 83 2.42 -7.96 -2.43
C LEU A 83 1.50 -7.75 -3.63
N MET A 84 0.55 -6.81 -3.52
CA MET A 84 -0.38 -6.48 -4.61
C MET A 84 0.35 -5.98 -5.86
N ALA A 85 1.38 -5.15 -5.70
CA ALA A 85 2.20 -4.71 -6.82
C ALA A 85 2.93 -5.89 -7.50
N GLN A 86 3.53 -6.79 -6.72
CA GLN A 86 4.29 -7.94 -7.23
C GLN A 86 3.42 -9.00 -7.93
N ILE A 87 2.14 -9.12 -7.56
CA ILE A 87 1.19 -9.99 -8.29
C ILE A 87 0.62 -9.33 -9.56
N GLY A 88 1.01 -8.08 -9.86
CA GLY A 88 0.56 -7.33 -11.04
C GLY A 88 -0.77 -6.58 -10.87
N SER A 89 -1.19 -6.30 -9.65
CA SER A 89 -2.37 -5.49 -9.35
C SER A 89 -2.03 -3.99 -9.29
N TYR A 90 -3.04 -3.14 -9.50
CA TYR A 90 -3.02 -1.76 -9.03
C TYR A 90 -3.11 -1.75 -7.50
N VAL A 91 -2.66 -0.67 -6.87
CA VAL A 91 -2.51 -0.60 -5.40
C VAL A 91 -3.24 0.60 -4.77
N PRO A 92 -3.70 0.47 -3.52
CA PRO A 92 -4.41 1.53 -2.79
C PRO A 92 -3.45 2.65 -2.34
N ALA A 93 -3.00 3.50 -3.27
CA ALA A 93 -2.14 4.64 -3.00
C ALA A 93 -2.39 5.77 -4.01
N GLU A 94 -1.90 6.97 -3.75
CA GLU A 94 -1.83 8.03 -4.76
C GLU A 94 -0.74 7.70 -5.79
N THR A 95 0.47 7.36 -5.31
CA THR A 95 1.55 6.82 -6.14
C THR A 95 2.31 5.72 -5.38
N ALA A 96 2.89 4.78 -6.11
CA ALA A 96 3.71 3.71 -5.53
C ALA A 96 4.85 3.33 -6.47
N SER A 97 6.07 3.23 -5.92
CA SER A 97 7.26 2.68 -6.57
C SER A 97 7.82 1.57 -5.69
N ILE A 98 7.92 0.36 -6.22
CA ILE A 98 8.27 -0.86 -5.49
C ILE A 98 9.44 -1.56 -6.19
N GLY A 99 10.53 -1.73 -5.47
CA GLY A 99 11.68 -2.56 -5.83
C GLY A 99 11.37 -4.06 -5.80
N LEU A 100 11.97 -4.83 -6.71
CA LEU A 100 11.80 -6.29 -6.84
C LEU A 100 12.91 -7.09 -6.15
#